data_AF-A0A1Q6L789-F1
#
_entry.id   AF-A0A1Q6L789-F1
#
_cell.length_a   1.000
_cell.length_b   1.000
_cell.length_c   1.000
_cell.angle_alpha   90.00
_cell.angle_beta   90.00
_cell.angle_gamma   90.00
#
_symmetry.space_group_name_H-M   'P 1'
#
loop_
_entity.id
_entity.type
_entity.pdbx_description
1 polymer ?
#
loop_
_entity_poly.entity_id
_entity_poly.type
_entity_poly.pdbx_seq_one_letter_code
_entity_poly.pdbx_strand_id
1 'polypeptide(L)'
;MKFIFPQNYNFKNKLFGFLDYSTIFLNLIWFLFIFLFINLFFNNINIKIFLFIIFCFPVFLLSLFGFNGENIVYVIFYIFKFLIKNKILLFIK
;
A
#
# COMPACT_ATOMS: atom_id res chain seq x y z
N MET A 1 -9.84 30.60 -21.48
CA MET A 1 -10.53 30.44 -20.19
C MET A 1 -9.53 30.71 -19.07
N LYS A 2 -9.85 31.55 -18.09
CA LYS A 2 -8.98 31.77 -16.91
C LYS A 2 -9.12 30.54 -16.01
N PHE A 3 -8.16 29.61 -16.05
CA PHE A 3 -8.12 28.50 -15.11
C PHE A 3 -7.74 29.04 -13.74
N ILE A 4 -8.72 29.09 -12.83
CA ILE A 4 -8.49 29.38 -11.42
C ILE A 4 -8.20 28.04 -10.77
N PHE A 5 -6.92 27.72 -10.58
CA PHE A 5 -6.54 26.56 -9.79
C PHE A 5 -6.79 26.90 -8.31
N PRO A 6 -7.64 26.15 -7.59
CA PRO A 6 -7.87 26.40 -6.17
C PRO A 6 -6.56 26.17 -5.40
N GLN A 7 -6.17 27.17 -4.60
CA GLN A 7 -4.90 27.20 -3.87
C GLN A 7 -4.76 26.09 -2.80
N ASN A 8 -5.88 25.41 -2.47
CA ASN A 8 -5.96 24.32 -1.50
C ASN A 8 -5.92 22.91 -2.13
N TYR A 9 -5.61 22.77 -3.42
CA TYR A 9 -5.45 21.45 -4.01
C TYR A 9 -4.06 20.88 -3.73
N ASN A 10 -3.98 19.92 -2.81
CA ASN A 10 -2.76 19.12 -2.65
C ASN A 10 -2.65 18.16 -3.82
N PHE A 11 -1.79 18.48 -4.78
CA PHE A 11 -1.37 17.54 -5.82
C PHE A 11 -0.63 16.38 -5.17
N LYS A 12 -1.37 15.29 -4.89
CA LYS A 12 -0.75 14.00 -4.61
C LYS A 12 -0.38 13.39 -5.95
N ASN A 13 0.92 13.20 -6.16
CA ASN A 13 1.40 12.51 -7.35
C ASN A 13 0.94 11.05 -7.28
N LYS A 14 0.11 10.64 -8.24
CA LYS A 14 -0.38 9.27 -8.38
C LYS A 14 0.10 8.69 -9.70
N LEU A 15 0.66 7.50 -9.66
CA LEU A 15 0.93 6.71 -10.86
C LEU A 15 -0.40 6.18 -11.41
N PHE A 16 -0.60 6.37 -12.71
CA PHE A 16 -1.85 6.06 -13.43
C PHE A 16 -3.13 6.73 -12.87
N GLY A 17 -3.00 7.72 -11.99
CA GLY A 17 -4.12 8.45 -11.39
C GLY A 17 -4.80 7.75 -10.21
N PHE A 18 -4.47 6.48 -9.90
CA PHE A 18 -5.10 5.73 -8.81
C PHE A 18 -4.12 5.21 -7.75
N LEU A 19 -2.85 4.94 -8.09
CA LEU A 19 -1.86 4.45 -7.12
C LEU A 19 -0.94 5.56 -6.63
N ASP A 20 -0.88 5.75 -5.32
CA ASP A 20 0.08 6.66 -4.70
C ASP A 20 1.50 6.06 -4.73
N TYR A 21 2.53 6.87 -4.97
CA TYR A 21 3.92 6.40 -5.03
C TYR A 21 4.34 5.63 -3.77
N SER A 22 3.89 6.05 -2.59
CA SER A 22 4.16 5.35 -1.33
C SER A 22 3.64 3.91 -1.33
N THR A 23 2.47 3.67 -1.92
CA THR A 23 1.89 2.32 -2.03
C THR A 23 2.67 1.44 -3.00
N ILE A 24 3.16 2.02 -4.08
CA ILE A 24 3.97 1.31 -5.08
C ILE A 24 5.30 0.88 -4.49
N PHE A 25 5.99 1.77 -3.77
CA PHE A 25 7.22 1.40 -3.07
C PHE A 25 7.00 0.28 -2.05
N LEU A 26 5.89 0.31 -1.31
CA LEU A 26 5.54 -0.78 -0.39
C LEU A 26 5.34 -2.11 -1.13
N ASN A 27 4.58 -2.11 -2.23
CA ASN A 27 4.38 -3.32 -3.04
C ASN A 27 5.70 -3.85 -3.61
N LEU A 28 6.57 -2.97 -4.11
CA LEU A 28 7.87 -3.35 -4.66
C LEU A 28 8.75 -4.03 -3.61
N ILE A 29 8.84 -3.45 -2.42
CA ILE A 29 9.59 -4.02 -1.29
C ILE A 29 9.00 -5.39 -0.90
N TRP A 30 7.68 -5.49 -0.81
CA TRP A 30 6.98 -6.73 -0.46
C TRP A 30 7.21 -7.85 -1.48
N PHE A 31 7.09 -7.54 -2.77
CA PHE A 31 7.31 -8.50 -3.85
C PHE A 31 8.76 -8.99 -3.88
N LEU A 32 9.72 -8.10 -3.69
CA LEU A 32 11.13 -8.45 -3.66
C LEU A 32 11.44 -9.35 -2.46
N PHE A 33 10.88 -9.05 -1.30
CA PHE A 33 11.00 -9.88 -0.10
C PHE A 33 10.43 -11.29 -0.32
N ILE A 34 9.21 -11.41 -0.85
CA ILE A 34 8.57 -12.71 -1.13
C ILE A 34 9.36 -13.49 -2.18
N PHE A 35 9.83 -12.81 -3.23
CA PHE A 35 10.62 -13.46 -4.29
C PHE A 35 11.90 -14.09 -3.71
N LEU A 36 12.65 -13.35 -2.90
CA LEU A 36 13.83 -13.87 -2.23
C LEU A 36 13.47 -15.04 -1.31
N PHE A 37 12.43 -14.89 -0.49
CA PHE A 37 11.98 -15.93 0.44
C PHE A 37 11.63 -17.23 -0.29
N ILE A 38 10.79 -17.18 -1.32
CA ILE A 38 10.38 -18.35 -2.10
C ILE A 38 11.57 -19.03 -2.77
N ASN A 39 12.51 -18.24 -3.30
CA ASN A 39 13.68 -18.76 -4.00
C ASN A 39 14.66 -19.49 -3.07
N LEU A 40 14.63 -19.21 -1.77
CA LEU A 40 15.43 -19.91 -0.77
C LEU A 40 14.90 -21.33 -0.46
N PHE A 41 13.58 -21.54 -0.49
CA PHE A 41 12.96 -22.80 -0.03
C PHE A 41 12.60 -23.77 -1.15
N PHE A 42 12.26 -23.28 -2.34
CA PHE A 42 11.76 -24.12 -3.44
C PHE A 42 12.68 -24.02 -4.64
N ASN A 43 12.87 -25.12 -5.38
CA ASN A 43 13.62 -25.09 -6.65
C ASN A 43 12.69 -25.15 -7.88
N ASN A 44 11.54 -25.82 -7.77
CA ASN A 44 10.60 -25.98 -8.88
C ASN A 44 9.91 -24.66 -9.24
N ILE A 45 10.07 -24.20 -10.48
CA ILE A 45 9.53 -22.95 -11.01
C ILE A 45 8.00 -22.86 -10.88
N ASN A 46 7.27 -23.94 -11.10
CA ASN A 46 5.81 -23.92 -11.03
C ASN A 46 5.33 -23.60 -9.60
N ILE A 47 5.97 -24.19 -8.60
CA ILE A 47 5.67 -23.94 -7.18
C ILE A 47 6.04 -22.50 -6.81
N LYS A 48 7.17 -21.98 -7.32
CA LYS A 48 7.59 -20.61 -7.08
C LYS A 48 6.55 -19.60 -7.56
N ILE A 49 6.10 -19.75 -8.80
CA ILE A 49 5.11 -18.84 -9.42
C ILE A 49 3.79 -18.89 -8.64
N PHE A 50 3.31 -20.09 -8.32
CA PHE A 50 2.06 -20.27 -7.58
C PHE A 50 2.10 -19.60 -6.20
N LEU A 51 3.15 -19.86 -5.41
CA LEU A 51 3.32 -19.23 -4.10
C LEU A 51 3.47 -17.72 -4.21
N PHE A 52 4.20 -17.23 -5.21
CA PHE A 52 4.38 -15.80 -5.41
C PHE A 52 3.05 -15.10 -5.64
N ILE A 53 2.18 -15.66 -6.50
CA ILE A 53 0.85 -15.10 -6.76
C ILE A 53 0.01 -15.09 -5.48
N ILE A 54 -0.01 -16.17 -4.71
CA ILE A 54 -0.81 -16.27 -3.48
C ILE A 54 -0.43 -15.19 -2.46
N PHE A 55 0.87 -14.92 -2.28
CA PHE A 55 1.32 -13.95 -1.28
C PHE A 55 1.32 -12.49 -1.77
N CYS A 56 1.57 -12.26 -3.07
CA CYS A 56 1.64 -10.91 -3.63
C CYS A 56 0.28 -10.35 -4.03
N PHE A 57 -0.61 -11.19 -4.60
CA PHE A 57 -1.86 -10.73 -5.20
C PHE A 57 -2.86 -10.11 -4.19
N PRO A 58 -3.06 -10.67 -2.98
CA PRO A 58 -3.94 -10.06 -1.98
C PRO A 58 -3.47 -8.67 -1.53
N VAL A 59 -2.16 -8.52 -1.32
CA VAL A 59 -1.55 -7.24 -0.92
C VAL A 59 -1.67 -6.20 -2.04
N PHE A 60 -1.47 -6.64 -3.29
CA PHE A 60 -1.66 -5.79 -4.46
C PHE A 60 -3.11 -5.30 -4.59
N LEU A 61 -4.09 -6.19 -4.44
CA LEU A 61 -5.51 -5.81 -4.46
C LEU A 61 -5.85 -4.78 -3.38
N LEU A 62 -5.39 -5.00 -2.15
CA LEU A 62 -5.57 -4.03 -1.07
C LEU A 62 -4.98 -2.66 -1.45
N SER A 63 -3.79 -2.64 -2.03
CA SER A 63 -3.14 -1.39 -2.44
C SER A 63 -3.88 -0.61 -3.53
N LEU A 64 -4.64 -1.30 -4.40
CA LEU A 64 -5.43 -0.66 -5.46
C LEU A 64 -6.71 -0.01 -4.93
N PHE A 65 -7.43 -0.70 -4.05
CA PHE A 65 -8.72 -0.21 -3.55
C PHE A 65 -8.57 0.78 -2.39
N GLY A 66 -7.49 0.67 -1.60
CA GLY A 66 -7.33 1.47 -0.40
C GLY A 66 -8.43 1.20 0.64
N PHE A 67 -8.47 2.00 1.69
CA PHE A 67 -9.60 2.03 2.63
C PHE A 67 -10.16 3.45 2.67
N ASN A 68 -11.45 3.61 2.31
CA ASN A 68 -12.16 4.89 2.35
C ASN A 68 -11.44 6.05 1.64
N GLY A 69 -10.73 5.77 0.53
CA GLY A 69 -9.99 6.78 -0.24
C GLY A 69 -8.61 7.14 0.35
N GLU A 70 -8.19 6.50 1.44
CA GLU A 70 -6.84 6.58 1.97
C GLU A 70 -5.97 5.41 1.54
N ASN A 71 -4.67 5.66 1.45
CA ASN A 71 -3.70 4.61 1.15
C ASN A 71 -3.56 3.63 2.30
N ILE A 72 -3.37 2.35 1.98
CA ILE A 72 -2.99 1.29 2.93
C ILE A 72 -1.83 1.71 3.86
N VAL A 73 -0.84 2.44 3.33
CA VAL A 73 0.34 2.88 4.09
C VAL A 73 -0.07 3.72 5.30
N TYR A 74 -1.01 4.67 5.11
CA TYR A 74 -1.49 5.51 6.19
C TYR A 74 -2.30 4.72 7.20
N VAL A 75 -3.16 3.80 6.74
CA VAL A 75 -3.94 2.92 7.61
C VAL A 75 -3.03 2.09 8.52
N ILE A 76 -2.00 1.45 7.95
CA ILE A 76 -1.01 0.68 8.73
C ILE A 76 -0.29 1.59 9.72
N PHE A 77 0.12 2.79 9.30
CA PHE A 77 0.76 3.76 10.18
C PHE A 77 -0.14 4.17 11.35
N TYR A 78 -1.44 4.42 11.09
CA TYR A 78 -2.40 4.76 12.13
C TYR A 78 -2.65 3.60 13.09
N ILE A 79 -2.78 2.37 12.59
CA ILE A 79 -2.89 1.16 13.43
C ILE A 79 -1.65 1.01 14.31
N PHE A 80 -0.45 1.17 13.75
CA PHE A 80 0.79 1.07 14.51
C PHE A 80 0.91 2.17 15.57
N LYS A 81 0.57 3.41 15.21
CA LYS A 81 0.54 4.55 16.14
C LYS A 81 -0.48 4.34 17.26
N PHE A 82 -1.63 3.76 16.95
CA PHE A 82 -2.67 3.39 17.90
C PHE A 82 -2.14 2.36 18.91
N LEU A 83 -1.49 1.30 18.44
CA LEU A 83 -0.92 0.24 19.29
C LEU A 83 0.17 0.76 20.25
N ILE A 84 0.96 1.75 19.83
CA ILE A 84 2.03 2.34 20.65
C ILE A 84 1.48 3.43 21.59
N LYS A 85 0.55 4.24 21.09
CA LYS A 85 -0.05 5.36 21.82
C LYS A 85 -1.55 5.11 21.98
N ASN A 86 -1.90 4.30 22.97
CA ASN A 86 -3.30 3.99 23.34
C ASN A 86 -4.13 5.23 23.75
N LYS A 87 -3.53 6.42 23.86
CA LYS A 87 -4.26 7.67 24.13
C LYS A 87 -4.75 8.29 22.83
N ILE A 88 -5.79 7.70 22.25
CA ILE A 88 -6.55 8.33 21.18
C ILE A 88 -7.48 9.34 21.84
N LEU A 89 -7.28 10.63 21.55
CA LEU A 89 -8.35 11.61 21.65
C LEU A 89 -9.35 11.26 20.56
N LEU A 90 -10.39 10.50 20.91
CA LEU A 90 -11.57 10.40 20.08
C LEU A 90 -12.14 11.81 19.99
N PHE A 91 -12.01 12.44 18.82
CA PHE A 91 -12.74 13.67 18.54
C PHE A 91 -14.21 13.27 18.41
N ILE A 92 -14.91 13.29 19.55
CA ILE A 92 -16.36 13.18 19.60
C ILE A 92 -16.89 14.44 18.92
N LYS A 93 -17.63 14.24 17.84
CA LYS A 93 -18.19 15.30 17.02
C LYS A 93 -19.42 15.90 17.67
#